data_AF-A7T068-F1
#
_entry.id   AF-A7T068-F1
#
_cell.length_a   1.000
_cell.length_b   1.000
_cell.length_c   1.000
_cell.angle_alpha   90.00
_cell.angle_beta   90.00
_cell.angle_gamma   90.00
#
_symmetry.space_group_name_H-M   'P 1'
#
loop_
_entity.id
_entity.type
_entity.pdbx_description
1 polymer ?
#
loop_
_entity_poly.entity_id
_entity_poly.type
_entity_poly.pdbx_seq_one_letter_code
_entity_poly.pdbx_strand_id
1 'polypeptide(L)' 'ASGPDQFPYWLWRDFSHHLAPVVTNIFNCSLQQQTVPMAWKLANISPIPKESPLTECSQLRPISLTNIIMRIFKRLV' A
#
# COMPACT_ATOMS: atom_id res chain seq x y z
N ALA A 1 -6.94 5.69 2.27
CA ALA A 1 -7.37 4.49 3.00
C ALA A 1 -6.14 3.70 3.43
N SER A 2 -6.22 3.03 4.59
CA SER A 2 -5.22 2.04 5.01
C SER A 2 -5.29 0.81 4.11
N GLY A 3 -4.19 0.08 4.00
CA GLY A 3 -4.17 -1.21 3.32
C GLY A 3 -4.66 -2.34 4.25
N PRO A 4 -4.44 -3.61 3.84
CA PRO A 4 -4.66 -4.78 4.69
C PRO A 4 -4.05 -4.71 6.10
N ASP A 5 -2.94 -3.98 6.27
CA ASP A 5 -2.26 -3.77 7.56
C ASP A 5 -3.03 -2.84 8.52
N GLN A 6 -4.08 -2.18 8.04
CA GLN A 6 -4.89 -1.20 8.76
C GLN A 6 -4.11 0.01 9.30
N PHE A 7 -2.83 0.15 8.97
CA PHE A 7 -2.04 1.28 9.45
C PHE A 7 -2.44 2.57 8.74
N PRO A 8 -2.89 3.58 9.51
CA PRO A 8 -3.40 4.81 8.93
C PRO A 8 -2.25 5.68 8.42
N TYR A 9 -2.55 6.53 7.44
CA TYR A 9 -1.56 7.42 6.84
C TYR A 9 -0.90 8.38 7.85
N TRP A 10 -1.67 8.88 8.82
CA TRP A 10 -1.12 9.81 9.82
C TRP A 10 0.00 9.18 10.64
N LEU A 11 -0.03 7.87 10.90
CA LEU A 11 1.05 7.18 11.62
C LEU A 11 2.38 7.30 10.86
N TRP A 12 2.36 7.08 9.55
CA TRP A 12 3.56 7.18 8.71
C TRP A 12 4.06 8.62 8.58
N ARG A 13 3.14 9.59 8.54
CA ARG A 13 3.48 11.01 8.41
C ARG A 13 4.06 11.55 9.72
N ASP A 14 3.34 11.35 10.82
CA ASP A 14 3.60 11.99 12.11
C ASP A 14 4.79 11.33 12.83
N PHE A 15 5.01 10.04 12.61
CA PHE A 15 6.16 9.30 13.16
C PHE A 15 7.27 9.04 12.13
N SER A 16 7.26 9.76 11.00
CA SER A 16 8.22 9.56 9.90
C SER A 16 9.68 9.57 10.35
N HIS A 17 10.07 10.52 11.20
CA HIS A 17 11.44 10.62 11.71
C HIS A 17 11.89 9.40 12.54
N HIS A 18 10.98 8.85 13.34
CA HIS A 18 11.25 7.67 14.17
C HIS A 18 11.22 6.38 13.35
N LEU A 19 10.32 6.30 12.37
CA LEU A 19 10.14 5.13 11.51
C LEU A 19 11.20 5.04 10.42
N ALA A 20 11.73 6.18 9.93
CA ALA A 20 12.71 6.23 8.85
C ALA A 20 13.88 5.25 9.02
N PRO A 21 14.65 5.24 10.13
CA PRO A 21 15.79 4.32 10.26
C PRO A 21 15.38 2.84 10.21
N VAL A 22 14.25 2.49 10.82
CA VAL A 22 13.72 1.12 10.82
C VAL A 22 13.26 0.72 9.42
N VAL A 23 12.48 1.57 8.77
CA VAL A 23 11.97 1.34 7.41
C VAL A 23 13.11 1.23 6.41
N THR A 24 14.12 2.09 6.49
CA THR A 24 15.33 2.03 5.65
C THR A 24 16.06 0.70 5.82
N ASN A 25 16.23 0.23 7.07
CA ASN A 25 16.87 -1.06 7.30
C ASN A 25 16.08 -2.21 6.66
N ILE A 26 14.76 -2.24 6.85
CA ILE A 26 13.89 -3.27 6.26
C ILE A 26 13.96 -3.21 4.72
N PHE A 27 13.97 -2.01 4.14
CA PHE A 27 14.05 -1.81 2.68
C PHE A 27 15.37 -2.33 2.12
N ASN A 28 16.48 -1.99 2.78
CA ASN A 28 17.81 -2.47 2.39
C ASN A 28 17.90 -4.00 2.49
N CYS A 29 17.37 -4.62 3.54
CA CYS A 29 17.32 -6.07 3.63
C CYS A 29 16.50 -6.69 2.48
N SER A 30 15.32 -6.13 2.17
CA SER A 30 14.47 -6.61 1.08
C SER A 30 15.16 -6.50 -0.29
N LEU A 31 15.88 -5.40 -0.54
CA LEU A 31 16.64 -5.18 -1.77
C LEU A 31 17.83 -6.13 -1.88
N GLN A 32 18.60 -6.30 -0.79
CA GLN A 32 19.74 -7.24 -0.75
C GLN A 32 19.31 -8.69 -0.97
N GLN A 33 18.17 -9.08 -0.40
CA GLN A 33 17.61 -10.42 -0.56
C GLN A 33 16.78 -10.60 -1.83
N GLN A 34 16.62 -9.53 -2.62
CA GLN A 34 15.75 -9.49 -3.82
C GLN A 34 14.34 -10.03 -3.57
N THR A 35 13.85 -9.87 -2.33
CA THR A 35 12.61 -10.50 -1.87
C THR A 35 11.74 -9.47 -1.20
N VAL A 36 10.56 -9.24 -1.77
CA VAL A 36 9.52 -8.39 -1.16
C VAL A 36 8.71 -9.23 -0.17
N PRO A 37 8.56 -8.79 1.10
CA PRO A 37 7.74 -9.47 2.10
C PRO A 37 6.31 -9.75 1.61
N MET A 38 5.79 -10.93 1.91
CA MET A 38 4.44 -11.34 1.48
C MET A 38 3.36 -10.36 1.95
N ALA A 39 3.49 -9.87 3.19
CA ALA A 39 2.57 -8.88 3.76
C ALA A 39 2.47 -7.59 2.94
N TRP A 40 3.52 -7.21 2.21
CA TRP A 40 3.52 -5.99 1.38
C TRP A 40 2.89 -6.22 0.01
N LYS A 41 2.79 -7.48 -0.43
CA LYS A 41 2.14 -7.86 -1.70
C LYS A 41 0.61 -7.89 -1.58
N LEU A 42 0.07 -7.84 -0.37
CA LEU A 42 -1.37 -7.83 -0.11
C LEU A 42 -2.00 -6.48 -0.49
N ALA A 43 -3.24 -6.53 -0.97
CA ALA A 43 -4.05 -5.36 -1.25
C ALA A 43 -5.53 -5.66 -1.03
N ASN A 44 -6.28 -4.68 -0.51
CA ASN A 44 -7.74 -4.74 -0.49
C ASN A 44 -8.27 -4.26 -1.85
N ILE A 45 -9.12 -5.06 -2.48
CA ILE A 45 -9.74 -4.70 -3.77
C ILE A 45 -11.07 -4.00 -3.48
N SER A 46 -11.16 -2.72 -3.82
CA SER A 46 -12.38 -1.93 -3.67
C SER A 46 -12.93 -1.55 -5.05
N PRO A 47 -14.15 -1.99 -5.42
CA PRO A 47 -14.77 -1.60 -6.67
C PRO A 47 -15.28 -0.15 -6.58
N ILE A 48 -14.89 0.69 -7.54
CA ILE A 48 -15.36 2.08 -7.65
C ILE A 48 -16.21 2.25 -8.91
N PRO A 49 -17.40 2.87 -8.83
CA PRO A 49 -18.23 3.16 -10.00
C PRO A 49 -17.51 4.10 -10.99
N LYS A 50 -17.53 3.77 -12.29
CA LYS A 50 -17.10 4.68 -13.36
C LYS A 50 -18.15 5.75 -13.65
N GLU A 51 -19.41 5.35 -13.58
CA GLU A 51 -20.57 6.10 -14.03
C GLU A 51 -21.68 5.98 -12.98
N SER A 52 -22.65 6.89 -13.03
CA SER A 52 -23.82 6.88 -12.15
C SER A 52 -25.06 7.26 -12.97
N PRO A 53 -26.15 6.47 -12.93
CA PRO A 53 -26.38 5.29 -12.08
C PRO A 53 -25.60 4.04 -12.51
N LEU A 54 -25.41 3.10 -11.58
CA LEU A 54 -24.81 1.79 -11.84
C LEU A 54 -25.87 0.84 -12.41
N THR A 55 -25.63 0.32 -13.61
CA THR A 55 -26.52 -0.63 -14.29
C THR A 55 -25.88 -2.02 -14.38
N GLU A 56 -24.55 -2.09 -14.52
CA GLU A 56 -23.81 -3.34 -14.68
C GLU A 56 -22.49 -3.36 -13.88
N CYS A 57 -22.05 -4.55 -13.47
CA CYS A 57 -20.76 -4.75 -12.79
C CYS A 57 -19.54 -4.34 -13.66
N SER A 58 -19.67 -4.36 -14.99
CA SER A 58 -18.66 -3.93 -15.97
C SER A 58 -18.29 -2.43 -15.82
N GLN A 59 -19.18 -1.65 -15.22
CA GLN A 59 -19.00 -0.23 -14.93
C GLN A 59 -18.20 0.01 -13.64
N LEU A 60 -17.79 -1.04 -12.91
CA LEU A 60 -16.90 -0.92 -11.75
C LEU A 60 -15.43 -0.98 -12.18
N ARG A 61 -14.59 -0.12 -11.61
CA ARG A 61 -13.12 -0.22 -11.67
C ARG A 61 -12.62 -0.80 -10.34
N PRO A 62 -11.94 -1.96 -10.34
CA PRO A 62 -11.28 -2.42 -9.14
C PRO A 62 -10.09 -1.51 -8.83
N ILE A 63 -10.00 -1.03 -7.59
CA ILE A 63 -8.84 -0.32 -7.07
C ILE A 63 -8.17 -1.17 -6.00
N SER A 64 -6.86 -1.38 -6.16
CA SER A 64 -6.04 -2.11 -5.19
C SER A 64 -5.47 -1.15 -4.14
N LEU A 65 -6.03 -1.21 -2.94
CA LEU A 65 -5.53 -0.49 -1.76
C LEU A 65 -4.40 -1.29 -1.12
N THR A 66 -3.16 -0.93 -1.46
CA THR A 66 -1.94 -1.53 -0.92
C THR A 66 -1.53 -0.89 0.41
N ASN A 67 -0.81 -1.66 1.23
CA ASN A 67 -0.18 -1.17 2.47
C ASN A 67 0.70 0.06 2.20
N ILE A 68 0.70 1.01 3.12
CA ILE A 68 1.40 2.29 2.93
C ILE A 68 2.91 2.07 2.81
N ILE A 69 3.47 1.14 3.59
CA ILE A 69 4.88 0.75 3.48
C ILE A 69 5.23 0.26 2.07
N MET A 70 4.35 -0.51 1.42
CA MET A 70 4.57 -0.97 0.04
C MET A 70 4.49 0.19 -0.96
N ARG A 71 3.59 1.15 -0.74
CA ARG A 71 3.49 2.35 -1.59
C ARG A 71 4.74 3.21 -1.50
N ILE A 72 5.37 3.28 -0.31
CA ILE A 72 6.65 3.98 -0.12
C ILE A 72 7.77 3.17 -0.80
N PHE A 73 7.83 1.86 -0.60
CA PHE A 73 8.83 0.98 -1.22
C PHE A 73 8.82 1.07 -2.76
N LYS A 74 7.64 1.04 -3.40
CA LYS A 74 7.48 1.20 -4.86
C LYS A 74 7.89 2.57 -5.41
N ARG A 75 8.09 3.58 -4.57
CA ARG A 75 8.60 4.90 -5.01
C ARG A 75 10.12 4.97 -4.97
N LEU A 76 10.75 4.06 -4.22
CA LEU A 76 12.19 3.95 -4.11
C LEU A 76 12.79 3.18 -5.29
N VAL A 77 12.07 2.14 -5.75
CA VAL A 77 12.42 1.29 -6.90
C VAL A 77 11.72 1.79 -8.15
#